data_AF-A8UKG2-F1
#
_entry.id   AF-A8UKG2-F1
#
_cell.length_a   1.000
_cell.length_b   1.000
_cell.length_c   1.000
_cell.angle_alpha   90.00
_cell.angle_beta   90.00
_cell.angle_gamma   90.00
#
_symmetry.space_group_name_H-M   'P 1'
#
loop_
_entity.id
_entity.type
_entity.pdbx_description
1 polymer ?
#
loop_
_entity_poly.entity_id
_entity_poly.type
_entity_poly.pdbx_seq_one_letter_code
_entity_poly.pdbx_strand_id
1 'polypeptide(L)'
;MKKFKLKIFVIIFFILLVIQFLIGLADVLLSQADSELTSFTSILITVCSFPINMINRDLPFYTNEGTGAAIIFWIMNLIIQATIVYGFKRIYKRVKRTY
;
A
#
# COMPACT_ATOMS: atom_id res chain seq x y z
N MET A 1 -19.02 -12.22 -19.08
CA MET A 1 -18.12 -11.03 -19.04
C MET A 1 -17.97 -10.47 -17.61
N LYS A 2 -17.09 -11.02 -16.76
CA LYS A 2 -16.72 -10.43 -15.44
C LYS A 2 -15.24 -10.65 -15.04
N LYS A 3 -14.58 -11.71 -15.56
CA LYS A 3 -13.20 -12.12 -15.21
C LYS A 3 -12.10 -11.07 -15.51
N PHE A 4 -12.25 -10.27 -16.56
CA PHE A 4 -11.25 -9.26 -16.95
C PHE A 4 -11.10 -8.12 -15.93
N LYS A 5 -12.16 -7.76 -15.21
CA LYS A 5 -12.13 -6.67 -14.21
C LYS A 5 -11.40 -7.10 -12.94
N LEU A 6 -11.64 -8.33 -12.49
CA LEU A 6 -10.93 -8.90 -11.35
C LEU A 6 -9.45 -9.07 -11.65
N LYS A 7 -9.08 -9.51 -12.86
CA LYS A 7 -7.68 -9.65 -13.27
C LYS A 7 -6.88 -8.34 -13.12
N ILE A 8 -7.46 -7.21 -13.52
CA ILE A 8 -6.80 -5.89 -13.41
C ILE A 8 -6.64 -5.48 -11.94
N PHE A 9 -7.66 -5.70 -11.12
CA PHE A 9 -7.59 -5.42 -9.68
C PHE A 9 -6.49 -6.25 -9.01
N VAL A 10 -6.47 -7.56 -9.29
CA VAL A 10 -5.45 -8.49 -8.74
C VAL A 10 -4.04 -8.08 -9.18
N ILE A 11 -3.85 -7.66 -10.44
CA ILE A 11 -2.54 -7.15 -10.90
C ILE A 11 -2.13 -5.90 -10.10
N ILE A 12 -3.04 -4.93 -9.91
CA ILE A 12 -2.74 -3.73 -9.11
C ILE A 12 -2.38 -4.11 -7.67
N PHE A 13 -3.15 -5.02 -7.08
CA PHE A 13 -2.90 -5.52 -5.72
C PHE A 13 -1.50 -6.15 -5.60
N PHE A 14 -1.12 -7.06 -6.50
CA PHE A 14 0.19 -7.70 -6.47
C PHE A 14 1.34 -6.72 -6.70
N ILE A 15 1.18 -5.74 -7.58
CA ILE A 15 2.19 -4.68 -7.78
C ILE A 15 2.39 -3.89 -6.49
N LEU A 16 1.31 -3.45 -5.85
CA LEU A 16 1.37 -2.72 -4.58
C LEU A 16 1.99 -3.58 -3.47
N LEU A 17 1.63 -4.87 -3.43
CA LEU A 17 2.18 -5.83 -2.46
C LEU A 17 3.70 -5.95 -2.59
N VAL A 18 4.21 -6.14 -3.81
CA VAL A 18 5.66 -6.24 -4.04
C VAL A 18 6.37 -4.93 -3.69
N ILE A 19 5.82 -3.78 -4.11
CA ILE A 19 6.42 -2.47 -3.81
C ILE A 19 6.49 -2.24 -2.29
N GLN A 20 5.39 -2.47 -1.56
CA GLN A 20 5.37 -2.27 -0.11
C GLN A 20 6.28 -3.25 0.62
N PHE A 21 6.33 -4.50 0.16
CA PHE A 21 7.26 -5.48 0.72
C PHE A 21 8.72 -5.04 0.56
N LEU A 22 9.10 -4.56 -0.64
CA LEU A 22 10.45 -4.05 -0.89
C LEU A 22 10.78 -2.80 -0.07
N ILE A 23 9.82 -1.89 0.10
CA ILE A 23 10.00 -0.69 0.94
C ILE A 23 10.23 -1.10 2.40
N GLY A 24 9.40 -1.99 2.95
CA GLY A 24 9.56 -2.48 4.31
C GLY A 24 10.88 -3.23 4.51
N LEU A 25 11.28 -4.06 3.54
CA LEU A 25 12.57 -4.75 3.59
C LEU A 25 13.74 -3.76 3.54
N ALA A 26 13.68 -2.76 2.65
CA ALA A 26 14.71 -1.74 2.54
C ALA A 26 14.84 -0.92 3.83
N ASP A 27 13.73 -0.57 4.48
CA ASP A 27 13.73 0.15 5.75
C ASP A 27 14.44 -0.64 6.86
N VAL A 28 14.16 -1.94 6.97
CA VAL A 28 14.83 -2.83 7.94
C VAL A 28 16.33 -2.94 7.66
N LEU A 29 16.73 -3.06 6.39
CA LEU A 29 18.15 -3.18 6.03
C LEU A 29 18.91 -1.86 6.21
N LEU A 30 18.28 -0.72 5.91
CA LEU A 30 18.90 0.60 6.00
C LEU A 30 18.98 1.12 7.45
N SER A 31 17.97 0.81 8.27
CA SER A 31 17.98 1.13 9.70
C SER A 31 19.08 0.38 10.45
N GLN A 32 19.40 -0.85 10.06
CA GLN A 32 20.54 -1.59 10.61
C GLN A 32 21.91 -1.02 10.19
N ALA A 33 21.94 -0.26 9.09
CA ALA A 33 23.16 0.31 8.54
C ALA A 33 23.40 1.78 8.98
N ASP A 34 22.58 2.32 9.91
CA ASP A 34 22.59 3.74 10.34
C ASP A 34 22.65 4.74 9.16
N SER A 35 21.95 4.41 8.07
CA SER A 35 21.97 5.21 6.85
C SER A 35 20.98 6.37 6.90
N GLU A 36 21.36 7.54 6.37
CA GLU A 36 20.45 8.68 6.15
C GLU A 36 19.26 8.34 5.23
N LEU A 37 19.39 7.26 4.43
CA LEU A 37 18.31 6.73 3.58
C LEU A 37 17.12 6.20 4.39
N THR A 38 17.30 5.91 5.69
CA THR A 38 16.23 5.52 6.62
C THR A 38 15.14 6.60 6.72
N SER A 39 15.49 7.88 6.58
CA SER A 39 14.51 8.97 6.54
C SER A 39 13.64 8.91 5.28
N PHE A 40 14.18 8.44 4.16
CA PHE A 40 13.44 8.35 2.90
C PHE A 40 12.46 7.17 2.89
N THR A 41 12.88 6.02 3.40
CA THR A 41 12.00 4.85 3.58
C THR A 41 10.90 5.13 4.59
N SER A 42 11.19 5.84 5.68
CA SER A 42 10.18 6.28 6.66
C SER A 42 9.09 7.16 6.05
N ILE A 43 9.46 8.09 5.14
CA ILE A 43 8.48 8.92 4.41
C ILE A 43 7.63 8.04 3.48
N LEU A 44 8.25 7.12 2.74
CA LEU A 44 7.54 6.18 1.88
C LEU A 44 6.55 5.30 2.65
N ILE A 45 6.95 4.81 3.82
CA ILE A 45 6.08 4.05 4.74
C ILE A 45 4.92 4.92 5.22
N THR A 46 5.16 6.18 5.54
CA THR A 46 4.11 7.14 5.94
C THR A 46 3.10 7.36 4.82
N VAL A 47 3.56 7.53 3.59
CA VAL A 47 2.67 7.66 2.42
C VAL A 47 1.90 6.36 2.16
N CYS A 48 2.57 5.21 2.28
CA CYS A 48 1.91 3.92 2.11
C CYS A 48 0.88 3.65 3.22
N SER A 49 1.14 4.05 4.46
CA SER A 49 0.21 3.87 5.59
C SER A 49 -0.95 4.86 5.59
N PHE A 50 -0.86 5.94 4.82
CA PHE A 50 -1.86 7.01 4.76
C PHE A 50 -3.32 6.51 4.64
N PRO A 51 -3.67 5.54 3.78
CA PRO A 51 -5.06 5.11 3.63
C PRO A 51 -5.64 4.44 4.87
N ILE A 52 -4.85 3.66 5.63
CA ILE A 52 -5.27 3.12 6.93
C ILE A 52 -5.28 4.20 8.00
N ASN A 53 -4.28 5.10 8.00
CA ASN A 53 -4.22 6.21 8.96
C ASN A 53 -5.43 7.15 8.84
N MET A 54 -6.07 7.22 7.67
CA MET A 54 -7.34 7.92 7.48
C MET A 54 -8.53 7.26 8.18
N ILE A 55 -8.49 5.94 8.38
CA ILE A 55 -9.54 5.17 9.07
C ILE A 55 -9.31 5.23 10.58
N ASN A 56 -8.07 5.02 11.03
CA ASN A 56 -7.68 5.20 12.42
C ASN A 56 -6.16 5.44 12.48
N ARG A 57 -5.74 6.53 13.15
CA ARG A 57 -4.33 6.93 13.29
C ARG A 57 -3.53 6.01 14.21
N ASP A 58 -4.22 5.30 15.11
CA ASP A 58 -3.59 4.36 16.04
C ASP A 58 -3.47 2.96 15.44
N LEU A 59 -3.86 2.76 14.16
CA LEU A 59 -3.69 1.49 13.45
C LEU A 59 -2.32 1.44 12.79
N PRO A 60 -1.36 0.71 13.35
CA PRO A 60 0.01 0.89 12.96
C PRO A 60 0.31 -0.04 11.79
N PHE A 61 0.83 0.56 10.72
CA PHE A 61 1.16 -0.13 9.48
C PHE A 61 2.29 -1.15 9.65
N TYR A 62 3.10 -0.94 10.70
CA TYR A 62 4.15 -1.83 11.19
C TYR A 62 4.27 -1.71 12.73
N THR A 63 3.29 -2.17 13.52
CA THR A 63 3.46 -2.19 14.99
C THR A 63 4.20 -3.42 15.51
N ASN A 64 4.83 -3.22 16.67
CA ASN A 64 5.32 -4.25 17.57
C ASN A 64 4.22 -5.07 18.27
N GLU A 65 2.94 -4.92 17.92
CA GLU A 65 1.78 -5.56 18.57
C GLU A 65 1.61 -7.05 18.19
N GLY A 66 2.68 -7.68 17.69
CA GLY A 66 2.69 -9.07 17.24
C GLY A 66 2.57 -9.19 15.73
N THR A 67 3.44 -10.02 15.14
CA THR A 67 3.62 -10.19 13.69
C THR A 67 2.30 -10.50 12.95
N GLY A 68 1.37 -11.22 13.60
CA GLY A 68 0.09 -11.57 13.01
C GLY A 68 -0.85 -10.38 12.77
N ALA A 69 -0.98 -9.47 13.75
CA ALA A 69 -1.83 -8.29 13.63
C ALA A 69 -1.28 -7.31 12.59
N ALA A 70 0.05 -7.11 12.57
CA ALA A 70 0.73 -6.28 11.59
C ALA A 70 0.47 -6.75 10.14
N ILE A 71 0.53 -8.06 9.88
CA ILE A 71 0.23 -8.62 8.56
C ILE A 71 -1.22 -8.35 8.15
N ILE A 72 -2.17 -8.49 9.06
CA ILE A 72 -3.60 -8.24 8.77
C ILE A 72 -3.83 -6.77 8.40
N PHE A 73 -3.30 -5.84 9.19
CA PHE A 73 -3.42 -4.41 8.88
C PHE A 73 -2.70 -4.05 7.58
N TRP A 74 -1.55 -4.64 7.33
CA TRP A 74 -0.84 -4.46 6.06
C TRP A 74 -1.68 -4.92 4.85
N ILE A 75 -2.28 -6.11 4.92
CA ILE A 75 -3.17 -6.63 3.86
C ILE A 75 -4.41 -5.74 3.70
N MET A 76 -5.04 -5.31 4.80
CA MET A 76 -6.18 -4.39 4.74
C MET A 76 -5.81 -3.09 4.04
N ASN A 77 -4.65 -2.52 4.35
CA ASN A 77 -4.17 -1.30 3.70
C ASN A 77 -3.95 -1.50 2.21
N LEU A 78 -3.34 -2.63 1.81
CA LEU A 78 -3.16 -2.99 0.41
C LEU A 78 -4.48 -3.10 -0.33
N ILE A 79 -5.51 -3.68 0.30
CA ILE A 79 -6.86 -3.80 -0.29
C ILE A 79 -7.46 -2.40 -0.48
N ILE A 80 -7.36 -1.52 0.52
CA ILE A 80 -7.86 -0.15 0.45
C ILE A 80 -7.15 0.60 -0.68
N GLN A 81 -5.81 0.55 -0.74
CA GLN A 81 -5.03 1.17 -1.81
C GLN A 81 -5.39 0.64 -3.19
N ALA A 82 -5.46 -0.68 -3.35
CA ALA A 82 -5.85 -1.30 -4.62
C ALA A 82 -7.25 -0.85 -5.06
N THR A 83 -8.17 -0.67 -4.10
CA THR A 83 -9.52 -0.17 -4.35
C THR A 83 -9.50 1.29 -4.79
N ILE A 84 -8.73 2.14 -4.12
CA ILE A 84 -8.56 3.56 -4.48
C ILE A 84 -7.97 3.69 -5.88
N VAL A 85 -6.86 3.01 -6.17
CA VAL A 85 -6.17 3.06 -7.47
C VAL A 85 -7.08 2.54 -8.58
N TYR A 86 -7.78 1.43 -8.36
CA TYR A 86 -8.72 0.88 -9.33
C TYR A 86 -9.93 1.83 -9.54
N GLY A 87 -10.44 2.44 -8.48
CA GLY A 87 -11.50 3.44 -8.50
C GLY A 87 -11.13 4.66 -9.34
N PHE A 88 -9.97 5.28 -9.07
CA PHE A 88 -9.44 6.39 -9.84
C PHE A 88 -9.25 6.04 -11.32
N LYS A 89 -8.66 4.87 -11.62
CA LYS A 89 -8.52 4.39 -13.01
C LYS A 89 -9.86 4.28 -13.72
N ARG A 90 -10.93 3.86 -13.02
CA ARG A 90 -12.28 3.73 -13.58
C ARG A 90 -12.93 5.09 -13.82
N ILE A 91 -12.78 6.03 -12.89
CA ILE A 91 -13.28 7.41 -13.02
C ILE A 91 -12.57 8.10 -14.18
N TYR A 92 -11.24 8.05 -14.22
CA TYR A 92 -10.43 8.65 -15.29
C TYR A 92 -10.82 8.11 -16.67
N LYS A 93 -11.01 6.78 -16.82
CA LYS A 93 -11.49 6.18 -18.07
C LYS A 93 -12.90 6.63 -18.48
N ARG A 94 -13.76 6.96 -17.52
CA ARG A 94 -15.10 7.51 -17.82
C ARG A 94 -14.97 8.95 -18.31
N VAL A 95 -14.21 9.79 -17.60
CA VAL A 95 -13.98 11.19 -17.97
C VAL A 95 -13.36 11.29 -19.37
N LYS A 96 -12.31 10.51 -19.65
CA LYS A 96 -11.67 10.47 -20.98
C LYS A 96 -12.57 9.93 -22.11
N ARG A 97 -13.70 9.29 -21.80
CA ARG A 97 -14.68 8.87 -22.82
C ARG A 97 -15.76 9.91 -23.07
N THR A 98 -15.92 10.86 -22.15
CA THR A 98 -16.92 11.93 -22.22
C THR A 98 -16.37 13.18 -22.91
N TYR A 99 -15.05 13.34 -22.91
CA TYR A 99 -14.29 14.31 -23.72
C TYR A 99 -13.62 13.59 -24.89
#